data_AF-A0A4Y3G7S0-F1
#
_entry.id   AF-A0A4Y3G7S0-F1
#
_cell.length_a   1.000
_cell.length_b   1.000
_cell.length_c   1.000
_cell.angle_alpha   90.00
_cell.angle_beta   90.00
_cell.angle_gamma   90.00
#
_symmetry.space_group_name_H-M   'P 1'
#
loop_
_entity.id
_entity.type
_entity.pdbx_description
1 polymer ?
#
loop_
_entity_poly.entity_id
_entity_poly.type
_entity_poly.pdbx_seq_one_letter_code
_entity_poly.pdbx_strand_id
1 'polypeptide(L)'
;MTTFGVDKALWVPSVGANTNILLEQRQQAWPEWRLPTSLTRPKADDDLVYPSWFRGNWQVESTDVNEPSQPVLKHHARFLSDYRGRILGDRVFNATSVGRALLGDQLVRVKNDPFSANRQLAELKGDLRMETSVIGRYQADPEENTFLTDELVLQILHSSGTPRLSQIETLSRYEQCIGDNGEPWICAEQWQARYLGPERILRRSAISTNHYYLCLKPLPETVP
;
A
#
# COMPACT_ATOMS: atom_id res chain seq x y z
N MET A 1 -6.99 -14.09 -56.58
CA MET A 1 -8.29 -13.61 -56.04
C MET A 1 -8.53 -14.36 -54.74
N THR A 2 -8.12 -13.78 -53.60
CA THR A 2 -9.00 -13.07 -52.62
C THR A 2 -10.08 -13.99 -52.03
N THR A 3 -9.89 -14.48 -50.79
CA THR A 3 -10.50 -14.02 -49.49
C THR A 3 -11.61 -15.00 -49.06
N PHE A 4 -11.94 -15.31 -47.80
CA PHE A 4 -11.76 -14.71 -46.47
C PHE A 4 -11.66 -15.85 -45.43
N GLY A 5 -10.69 -15.77 -44.52
CA GLY A 5 -10.72 -16.46 -43.23
C GLY A 5 -10.89 -15.42 -42.14
N VAL A 6 -12.08 -15.32 -41.56
CA VAL A 6 -12.34 -14.49 -40.38
C VAL A 6 -11.95 -15.28 -39.14
N ASP A 7 -10.68 -15.18 -38.73
CA ASP A 7 -10.29 -15.53 -37.38
C ASP A 7 -10.84 -14.46 -36.43
N LYS A 8 -12.00 -14.74 -35.84
CA LYS A 8 -12.44 -14.08 -34.62
C LYS A 8 -11.46 -14.49 -33.51
N ALA A 9 -10.42 -13.69 -33.33
CA ALA A 9 -9.68 -13.68 -32.08
C ALA A 9 -10.67 -13.36 -30.96
N LEU A 10 -11.00 -14.39 -30.16
CA LEU A 10 -11.67 -14.21 -28.88
C LEU A 10 -10.70 -13.41 -28.00
N TRP A 11 -10.92 -12.10 -27.88
CA TRP A 11 -10.29 -11.27 -26.87
C TRP A 11 -10.76 -11.79 -25.51
N VAL A 12 -9.96 -12.64 -24.88
CA VAL A 12 -10.10 -12.95 -23.47
C VAL A 12 -9.42 -11.79 -22.75
N PRO A 13 -10.14 -10.91 -22.03
CA PRO A 13 -9.48 -9.90 -21.23
C PRO A 13 -8.52 -10.61 -20.27
N SER A 14 -7.26 -10.19 -20.25
CA SER A 14 -6.30 -10.67 -19.27
C SER A 14 -6.86 -10.41 -17.87
N VAL A 15 -6.59 -11.29 -16.92
CA VAL A 15 -7.00 -11.10 -15.52
C VAL A 15 -6.53 -9.74 -14.99
N GLY A 16 -5.38 -9.25 -15.47
CA GLY A 16 -4.85 -7.91 -15.15
C GLY A 16 -5.71 -6.74 -15.65
N ALA A 17 -6.28 -6.81 -16.86
CA ALA A 17 -7.14 -5.75 -17.39
C ALA A 17 -8.41 -5.55 -16.54
N ASN A 18 -8.98 -6.64 -16.02
CA ASN A 18 -10.16 -6.57 -15.15
C ASN A 18 -9.83 -6.00 -13.76
N THR A 19 -8.65 -6.29 -13.22
CA THR A 19 -8.22 -5.74 -11.92
C THR A 19 -7.95 -4.24 -12.00
N ASN A 20 -7.34 -3.74 -13.08
CA ASN A 20 -7.14 -2.30 -13.27
C ASN A 20 -8.46 -1.54 -13.31
N ILE A 21 -9.44 -2.02 -14.08
CA ILE A 21 -10.78 -1.40 -14.14
C ILE A 21 -11.43 -1.37 -12.75
N LEU A 22 -11.30 -2.45 -11.97
CA LEU A 22 -11.82 -2.50 -10.59
C LEU A 22 -11.15 -1.46 -9.69
N LEU A 23 -9.82 -1.35 -9.75
CA LEU A 23 -9.04 -0.40 -8.95
C LEU A 23 -9.36 1.05 -9.32
N GLU A 24 -9.50 1.36 -10.61
CA GLU A 24 -9.88 2.70 -11.07
C GLU A 24 -11.30 3.08 -10.65
N GLN A 25 -12.26 2.14 -10.77
CA GLN A 25 -13.62 2.35 -10.24
C GLN A 25 -13.60 2.57 -8.73
N ARG A 26 -12.76 1.83 -8.00
CA ARG A 26 -12.59 2.00 -6.56
C ARG A 26 -12.04 3.38 -6.24
N GLN A 27 -10.99 3.82 -6.93
CA GLN A 27 -10.43 5.16 -6.81
C GLN A 27 -11.51 6.24 -7.02
N GLN A 28 -12.29 6.15 -8.10
CA GLN A 28 -13.36 7.11 -8.42
C GLN A 28 -14.49 7.15 -7.39
N ALA A 29 -14.69 6.08 -6.63
CA ALA A 29 -15.72 6.02 -5.58
C ALA A 29 -15.31 6.70 -4.26
N TRP A 30 -14.05 7.14 -4.12
CA TRP A 30 -13.61 7.88 -2.94
C TRP A 30 -14.21 9.31 -2.94
N PRO A 31 -14.59 9.91 -1.79
CA PRO A 31 -14.44 9.45 -0.40
C PRO A 31 -15.59 8.60 0.12
N GLU A 32 -16.60 8.30 -0.69
CA GLU A 32 -17.82 7.58 -0.28
C GLU A 32 -17.62 6.06 -0.13
N TRP A 33 -16.38 5.63 0.17
CA TRP A 33 -16.04 4.24 0.32
C TRP A 33 -16.79 3.59 1.47
N ARG A 34 -17.34 2.43 1.17
CA ARG A 34 -17.79 1.44 2.15
C ARG A 34 -16.76 0.33 2.24
N LEU A 35 -16.65 -0.29 3.41
CA LEU A 35 -15.78 -1.43 3.67
C LEU A 35 -15.96 -2.46 2.52
N PRO A 36 -14.88 -2.81 1.83
CA PRO A 36 -14.97 -3.57 0.60
C PRO A 36 -15.37 -5.01 0.92
N THR A 37 -16.31 -5.54 0.14
CA THR A 37 -16.76 -6.93 0.30
C THR A 37 -15.97 -7.92 -0.55
N SER A 38 -15.07 -7.43 -1.40
CA SER A 38 -14.51 -8.18 -2.53
C SER A 38 -12.99 -8.26 -2.57
N LEU A 39 -12.25 -7.62 -1.65
CA LEU A 39 -10.80 -7.77 -1.64
C LEU A 39 -10.43 -9.20 -1.26
N THR A 40 -9.55 -9.82 -2.06
CA THR A 40 -9.14 -11.20 -1.84
C THR A 40 -8.08 -11.24 -0.75
N ARG A 41 -8.22 -12.13 0.23
CA ARG A 41 -7.19 -12.32 1.26
C ARG A 41 -5.93 -12.93 0.61
N PRO A 42 -4.75 -12.29 0.73
CA PRO A 42 -3.52 -12.85 0.18
C PRO A 42 -3.11 -14.12 0.94
N LYS A 43 -2.38 -15.02 0.25
CA LYS A 43 -1.78 -16.21 0.88
C LYS A 43 -0.64 -15.79 1.80
N ALA A 44 -0.28 -16.63 2.77
CA ALA A 44 0.72 -16.27 3.78
C ALA A 44 2.11 -15.95 3.19
N ASP A 45 2.48 -16.62 2.09
CA ASP A 45 3.73 -16.46 1.35
C ASP A 45 3.62 -15.48 0.17
N ASP A 46 2.45 -14.86 -0.03
CA ASP A 46 2.18 -13.94 -1.12
C ASP A 46 2.22 -12.48 -0.63
N ASP A 47 3.06 -11.67 -1.27
CA ASP A 47 3.32 -10.28 -0.92
C ASP A 47 3.01 -9.37 -2.10
N LEU A 48 2.84 -8.07 -1.84
CA LEU A 48 2.63 -7.06 -2.86
C LEU A 48 3.89 -6.95 -3.73
N VAL A 49 3.74 -7.23 -5.03
CA VAL A 49 4.83 -7.16 -6.01
C VAL A 49 4.79 -5.83 -6.72
N TYR A 50 5.88 -5.08 -6.61
CA TYR A 50 6.04 -3.76 -7.21
C TYR A 50 6.69 -3.84 -8.59
N PRO A 51 6.48 -2.84 -9.45
CA PRO A 51 7.22 -2.65 -10.68
C PRO A 51 8.73 -2.57 -10.49
N SER A 52 9.49 -2.88 -11.54
CA SER A 52 10.96 -2.89 -11.52
C SER A 52 11.59 -1.53 -11.14
N TRP A 53 10.92 -0.43 -11.51
CA TRP A 53 11.32 0.93 -11.21
C TRP A 53 11.16 1.35 -9.73
N PHE A 54 10.58 0.50 -8.86
CA PHE A 54 10.63 0.70 -7.41
C PHE A 54 11.93 0.22 -6.77
N ARG A 55 12.75 -0.60 -7.45
CA ARG A 55 13.95 -1.19 -6.84
C ARG A 55 14.89 -0.11 -6.32
N GLY A 56 15.28 -0.20 -5.05
CA GLY A 56 16.24 0.72 -4.44
C GLY A 56 15.77 1.31 -3.11
N ASN A 57 16.44 2.39 -2.71
CA ASN A 57 16.09 3.18 -1.52
C ASN A 57 15.49 4.51 -1.95
N TRP A 58 14.53 5.01 -1.18
CA TRP A 58 13.77 6.19 -1.52
C TRP A 58 13.56 7.08 -0.30
N GLN A 59 13.68 8.40 -0.48
CA GLN A 59 13.13 9.40 0.41
C GLN A 59 11.69 9.64 -0.02
N VAL A 60 10.74 9.32 0.85
CA VAL A 60 9.32 9.52 0.65
C VAL A 60 8.89 10.81 1.35
N GLU A 61 8.29 11.70 0.58
CA GLU A 61 7.64 12.91 1.07
C GLU A 61 6.13 12.73 0.89
N SER A 62 5.36 12.79 1.98
CA SER A 62 3.89 12.65 1.95
C SER A 62 3.22 13.94 2.41
N THR A 63 2.34 14.47 1.57
CA THR A 63 1.58 15.71 1.81
C THR A 63 0.10 15.37 1.88
N ASP A 64 -0.58 15.73 2.97
CA ASP A 64 -2.05 15.61 3.04
C ASP A 64 -2.69 16.68 2.15
N VAL A 65 -3.45 16.24 1.15
CA VAL A 65 -4.10 17.11 0.17
C VAL A 65 -5.23 17.91 0.81
N ASN A 66 -5.87 17.37 1.84
CA ASN A 66 -6.96 18.04 2.55
C ASN A 66 -6.44 19.00 3.63
N GLU A 67 -5.23 18.78 4.14
CA GLU A 67 -4.57 19.63 5.14
C GLU A 67 -3.16 20.10 4.69
N PRO A 68 -3.04 20.89 3.61
CA PRO A 68 -1.74 21.25 3.03
C PRO A 68 -0.87 22.16 3.92
N SER A 69 -1.43 22.71 5.00
CA SER A 69 -0.67 23.48 5.99
C SER A 69 0.10 22.60 6.98
N GLN A 70 -0.20 21.29 7.05
CA GLN A 70 0.54 20.36 7.89
C GLN A 70 1.96 20.14 7.34
N PRO A 71 2.96 19.90 8.22
CA PRO A 71 4.29 19.57 7.78
C PRO A 71 4.29 18.31 6.89
N VAL A 72 5.07 18.35 5.81
CA VAL A 72 5.31 17.18 4.95
C VAL A 72 5.94 16.07 5.78
N LEU A 73 5.31 14.89 5.80
CA LEU A 73 5.85 13.71 6.46
C LEU A 73 6.98 13.15 5.61
N LYS A 74 8.20 13.12 6.16
CA LYS A 74 9.37 12.55 5.48
C LYS A 74 9.78 11.24 6.13
N HIS A 75 9.98 10.20 5.33
CA HIS A 75 10.48 8.91 5.77
C HIS A 75 11.17 8.18 4.61
N HIS A 76 11.94 7.14 4.90
CA HIS A 76 12.55 6.28 3.89
C HIS A 76 11.69 5.07 3.54
N ALA A 77 11.77 4.62 2.29
CA ALA A 77 11.28 3.32 1.83
C ALA A 77 12.38 2.56 1.07
N ARG A 78 12.32 1.24 1.11
CA ARG A 78 13.26 0.33 0.46
C ARG A 78 12.50 -0.80 -0.21
N PHE A 79 12.90 -1.13 -1.43
CA PHE A 79 12.36 -2.23 -2.20
C PHE A 79 13.50 -3.07 -2.78
N LEU A 80 13.40 -4.38 -2.60
CA LEU A 80 14.44 -5.35 -2.87
C LEU A 80 13.93 -6.41 -3.84
N SER A 81 14.82 -6.93 -4.68
CA SER A 81 14.48 -8.13 -5.46
C SER A 81 14.55 -9.37 -4.58
N ASP A 82 13.55 -10.23 -4.70
CA ASP A 82 13.61 -11.59 -4.16
C ASP A 82 14.46 -12.52 -5.06
N TYR A 83 14.59 -13.78 -4.66
CA TYR A 83 15.35 -14.79 -5.43
C TYR A 83 14.75 -15.10 -6.81
N ARG A 84 13.50 -14.68 -7.07
CA ARG A 84 12.78 -14.85 -8.34
C ARG A 84 12.82 -13.57 -9.19
N GLY A 85 13.52 -12.53 -8.73
CA GLY A 85 13.62 -11.24 -9.41
C GLY A 85 12.42 -10.30 -9.19
N ARG A 86 11.43 -10.68 -8.37
CA ARG A 86 10.27 -9.83 -8.07
C ARG A 86 10.68 -8.71 -7.12
N ILE A 87 10.15 -7.50 -7.31
CA ILE A 87 10.42 -6.37 -6.40
C ILE A 87 9.42 -6.39 -5.24
N LEU A 88 9.92 -6.51 -4.02
CA LEU A 88 9.13 -6.53 -2.79
C LEU A 88 9.57 -5.38 -1.87
N GLY A 89 8.63 -4.83 -1.10
CA GLY A 89 8.96 -3.85 -0.07
C GLY A 89 9.70 -4.50 1.10
N ASP A 90 10.74 -3.85 1.61
CA ASP A 90 11.35 -4.24 2.90
C ASP A 90 10.40 -3.81 4.03
N ARG A 91 9.46 -4.70 4.37
CA ARG A 91 8.36 -4.39 5.28
C ARG A 91 8.82 -3.90 6.65
N VAL A 92 9.89 -4.47 7.23
CA VAL A 92 10.38 -4.03 8.54
C VAL A 92 10.99 -2.65 8.43
N PHE A 93 11.85 -2.42 7.43
CA PHE A 93 12.47 -1.11 7.20
C PHE A 93 11.41 -0.04 6.95
N ASN A 94 10.51 -0.28 5.98
CA ASN A 94 9.47 0.67 5.57
C ASN A 94 8.55 1.02 6.75
N ALA A 95 8.01 0.01 7.44
CA ALA A 95 7.13 0.22 8.59
C ALA A 95 7.84 0.91 9.77
N THR A 96 9.11 0.58 10.03
CA THR A 96 9.91 1.26 11.07
C THR A 96 10.11 2.73 10.72
N SER A 97 10.44 3.00 9.45
CA SER A 97 10.74 4.34 8.95
C SER A 97 9.54 5.28 9.04
N VAL A 98 8.40 4.90 8.45
CA VAL A 98 7.16 5.69 8.54
C VAL A 98 6.65 5.77 9.98
N GLY A 99 6.76 4.67 10.74
CA GLY A 99 6.33 4.62 12.13
C GLY A 99 7.15 5.55 13.03
N ARG A 100 8.47 5.68 12.82
CA ARG A 100 9.30 6.67 13.53
C ARG A 100 8.96 8.09 13.13
N ALA A 101 8.70 8.35 11.85
CA ALA A 101 8.29 9.68 11.39
C ALA A 101 6.97 10.15 12.03
N LEU A 102 6.03 9.23 12.24
CA LEU A 102 4.71 9.51 12.84
C LEU A 102 4.70 9.50 14.37
N LEU A 103 5.40 8.54 14.99
CA LEU A 103 5.29 8.24 16.42
C LEU A 103 6.54 8.67 17.21
N GLY A 104 7.61 9.06 16.54
CA GLY A 104 8.90 9.37 17.16
C GLY A 104 9.38 8.22 18.05
N ASP A 105 9.87 8.58 19.23
CA ASP A 105 10.38 7.62 20.23
C ASP A 105 9.30 6.72 20.85
N GLN A 106 8.02 6.89 20.50
CA GLN A 106 6.98 5.96 20.96
C GLN A 106 7.10 4.59 20.27
N LEU A 107 7.66 4.53 19.06
CA LEU A 107 7.93 3.27 18.38
C LEU A 107 9.25 2.67 18.88
N VAL A 108 9.16 1.50 19.50
CA VAL A 108 10.34 0.77 20.02
C VAL A 108 10.94 -0.11 18.93
N ARG A 109 10.13 -0.94 18.27
CA ARG A 109 10.57 -1.81 17.17
C ARG A 109 9.41 -2.30 16.32
N VAL A 110 9.73 -2.71 15.09
CA VAL A 110 8.83 -3.47 14.20
C VAL A 110 9.47 -4.82 13.87
N LYS A 111 8.64 -5.86 13.77
CA LYS A 111 9.03 -7.21 13.36
C LYS A 111 8.02 -7.78 12.38
N ASN A 112 8.50 -8.58 11.43
CA ASN A 112 7.63 -9.42 10.61
C ASN A 112 7.22 -10.66 11.38
N ASP A 113 6.03 -11.18 11.05
CA ASP A 113 5.64 -12.54 11.42
C ASP A 113 6.43 -13.54 10.56
N PRO A 114 7.10 -14.55 11.17
CA PRO A 114 7.93 -15.50 10.42
C PRO A 114 7.12 -16.47 9.56
N PHE A 115 5.80 -16.55 9.75
CA PHE A 115 4.90 -17.47 9.05
C PHE A 115 3.98 -16.77 8.05
N SER A 116 3.97 -15.43 8.02
CA SER A 116 3.13 -14.66 7.12
C SER A 116 3.79 -13.34 6.72
N ALA A 117 4.05 -13.16 5.43
CA ALA A 117 4.50 -11.88 4.87
C ALA A 117 3.48 -10.75 5.14
N ASN A 118 2.22 -11.13 5.36
CA ASN A 118 1.09 -10.24 5.51
C ASN A 118 0.82 -9.83 6.96
N ARG A 119 1.67 -10.19 7.93
CA ARG A 119 1.51 -9.82 9.34
C ARG A 119 2.77 -9.20 9.93
N GLN A 120 2.60 -8.09 10.64
CA GLN A 120 3.68 -7.41 11.35
C GLN A 120 3.27 -7.04 12.77
N LEU A 121 4.25 -6.99 13.66
CA LEU A 121 4.11 -6.56 15.05
C LEU A 121 4.97 -5.32 15.29
N ALA A 122 4.34 -4.24 15.74
CA ALA A 122 5.03 -3.06 16.26
C ALA A 122 4.92 -3.03 17.78
N GLU A 123 6.05 -2.89 18.46
CA GLU A 123 6.11 -2.63 19.89
C GLU A 123 6.25 -1.14 20.12
N LEU A 124 5.39 -0.62 21.00
CA LEU A 124 5.38 0.79 21.39
C LEU A 124 5.84 0.90 22.85
N LYS A 125 6.15 2.11 23.31
CA LYS A 125 6.50 2.34 24.71
C LYS A 125 5.40 1.84 25.67
N GLY A 126 5.83 1.34 26.83
CA GLY A 126 4.95 0.69 27.80
C GLY A 126 4.50 -0.70 27.36
N ASP A 127 3.29 -1.09 27.73
CA ASP A 127 2.72 -2.42 27.40
C ASP A 127 1.94 -2.44 26.08
N LEU A 128 2.16 -1.44 25.23
CA LEU A 128 1.41 -1.26 23.98
C LEU A 128 2.06 -2.05 22.83
N ARG A 129 1.22 -2.83 22.14
CA ARG A 129 1.62 -3.62 20.96
C ARG A 129 0.58 -3.48 19.87
N MET A 130 1.01 -3.17 18.65
CA MET A 130 0.14 -3.09 17.49
C MET A 130 0.44 -4.23 16.54
N GLU A 131 -0.55 -5.09 16.31
CA GLU A 131 -0.52 -6.08 15.24
C GLU A 131 -1.20 -5.51 14.00
N THR A 132 -0.55 -5.68 12.86
CA THR A 132 -1.05 -5.22 11.56
C THR A 132 -1.07 -6.40 10.61
N SER A 133 -2.23 -6.70 10.02
CA SER A 133 -2.40 -7.81 9.09
C SER A 133 -3.11 -7.38 7.81
N VAL A 134 -2.53 -7.67 6.64
CA VAL A 134 -3.23 -7.49 5.36
C VAL A 134 -4.30 -8.57 5.24
N ILE A 135 -5.56 -8.16 5.19
CA ILE A 135 -6.72 -9.05 5.14
C ILE A 135 -7.43 -9.05 3.78
N GLY A 136 -7.06 -8.10 2.90
CA GLY A 136 -7.49 -8.04 1.51
C GLY A 136 -6.48 -7.28 0.67
N ARG A 137 -6.23 -7.73 -0.56
CA ARG A 137 -5.33 -7.07 -1.52
C ARG A 137 -5.84 -7.21 -2.95
N TYR A 138 -5.71 -6.13 -3.72
CA TYR A 138 -5.60 -6.17 -5.17
C TYR A 138 -4.37 -5.38 -5.62
N GLN A 139 -3.77 -5.83 -6.71
CA GLN A 139 -2.73 -5.08 -7.41
C GLN A 139 -2.93 -5.19 -8.91
N ALA A 140 -2.61 -4.10 -9.60
CA ALA A 140 -2.39 -4.09 -11.03
C ALA A 140 -1.24 -5.03 -11.42
N ASP A 141 -1.13 -5.29 -12.72
CA ASP A 141 0.06 -5.90 -13.29
C ASP A 141 1.27 -4.95 -13.07
N PRO A 142 2.36 -5.39 -12.42
CA PRO A 142 3.52 -4.55 -12.14
C PRO A 142 4.32 -4.14 -13.40
N GLU A 143 4.01 -4.70 -14.57
CA GLU A 143 4.63 -4.32 -15.85
C GLU A 143 3.94 -3.13 -16.54
N GLU A 144 2.82 -2.64 -15.99
CA GLU A 144 2.11 -1.47 -16.51
C GLU A 144 2.82 -0.15 -16.14
N ASN A 145 2.62 0.90 -16.96
CA ASN A 145 3.22 2.23 -16.73
C ASN A 145 2.66 2.92 -15.48
N THR A 146 1.38 2.68 -15.18
CA THR A 146 0.72 3.11 -13.95
C THR A 146 0.46 1.88 -13.10
N PHE A 147 0.91 1.92 -11.85
CA PHE A 147 0.73 0.81 -10.92
C PHE A 147 -0.29 1.19 -9.85
N LEU A 148 -1.44 0.50 -9.84
CA LEU A 148 -2.46 0.65 -8.81
C LEU A 148 -2.42 -0.51 -7.81
N THR A 149 -2.61 -0.20 -6.54
CA THR A 149 -2.71 -1.20 -5.47
C THR A 149 -3.81 -0.82 -4.50
N ASP A 150 -4.51 -1.78 -3.95
CA ASP A 150 -5.48 -1.59 -2.88
C ASP A 150 -5.27 -2.65 -1.80
N GLU A 151 -4.97 -2.22 -0.58
CA GLU A 151 -4.82 -3.10 0.59
C GLU A 151 -5.80 -2.72 1.70
N LEU A 152 -6.54 -3.72 2.19
CA LEU A 152 -7.30 -3.63 3.44
C LEU A 152 -6.52 -4.33 4.55
N VAL A 153 -6.26 -3.57 5.60
CA VAL A 153 -5.45 -3.98 6.73
C VAL A 153 -6.28 -3.99 8.00
N LEU A 154 -6.18 -5.08 8.77
CA LEU A 154 -6.66 -5.15 10.15
C LEU A 154 -5.55 -4.73 11.10
N GLN A 155 -5.87 -3.81 12.01
CA GLN A 155 -5.01 -3.40 13.10
C GLN A 155 -5.63 -3.80 14.43
N ILE A 156 -4.82 -4.43 15.28
CA ILE A 156 -5.18 -4.80 16.64
C ILE A 156 -4.18 -4.14 17.59
N LEU A 157 -4.64 -3.16 18.35
CA LEU A 157 -3.84 -2.51 19.37
C LEU A 157 -4.12 -3.18 20.72
N HIS A 158 -3.13 -3.93 21.20
CA HIS A 158 -3.11 -4.53 22.52
C HIS A 158 -2.63 -3.51 23.56
N SER A 159 -3.32 -3.49 24.69
CA SER A 159 -2.95 -2.78 25.92
C SER A 159 -3.30 -3.66 27.12
N SER A 160 -3.20 -3.13 28.35
CA SER A 160 -3.60 -3.84 29.56
C SER A 160 -5.10 -4.17 29.65
N GLY A 161 -5.93 -3.60 28.77
CA GLY A 161 -7.37 -3.85 28.69
C GLY A 161 -7.80 -4.56 27.42
N THR A 162 -9.07 -4.39 27.04
CA THR A 162 -9.62 -4.95 25.80
C THR A 162 -8.88 -4.40 24.59
N PRO A 163 -8.39 -5.27 23.67
CA PRO A 163 -7.75 -4.83 22.44
C PRO A 163 -8.68 -3.95 21.61
N ARG A 164 -8.11 -2.91 20.98
CA ARG A 164 -8.85 -2.04 20.06
C ARG A 164 -8.59 -2.48 18.63
N LEU A 165 -9.66 -2.69 17.88
CA LEU A 165 -9.59 -3.10 16.48
C LEU A 165 -9.94 -1.93 15.56
N SER A 166 -9.19 -1.79 14.48
CA SER A 166 -9.54 -0.93 13.35
C SER A 166 -9.17 -1.56 12.04
N GLN A 167 -9.85 -1.15 10.98
CA GLN A 167 -9.48 -1.53 9.62
C GLN A 167 -9.10 -0.28 8.84
N ILE A 168 -8.06 -0.37 8.03
CA ILE A 168 -7.58 0.71 7.18
C ILE A 168 -7.51 0.16 5.77
N GLU A 169 -8.22 0.80 4.85
CA GLU A 169 -8.09 0.58 3.41
C GLU A 169 -7.17 1.66 2.84
N THR A 170 -6.25 1.26 1.98
CA THR A 170 -5.30 2.16 1.32
C THR A 170 -5.19 1.78 -0.15
N LEU A 171 -5.72 2.65 -1.01
CA LEU A 171 -5.51 2.58 -2.45
C LEU A 171 -4.40 3.55 -2.84
N SER A 172 -3.42 3.08 -3.60
CA SER A 172 -2.33 3.89 -4.12
C SER A 172 -2.28 3.78 -5.64
N ARG A 173 -2.04 4.91 -6.31
CA ARG A 173 -1.75 4.99 -7.74
C ARG A 173 -0.36 5.57 -7.89
N TYR A 174 0.54 4.81 -8.51
CA TYR A 174 1.93 5.22 -8.72
C TYR A 174 2.25 5.38 -10.20
N GLU A 175 3.08 6.38 -10.50
CA GLU A 175 3.55 6.66 -11.84
C GLU A 175 5.05 7.02 -11.79
N GLN A 176 5.80 6.60 -12.81
CA GLN A 176 7.17 7.03 -12.98
C GLN A 176 7.19 8.47 -13.50
N CYS A 177 7.83 9.35 -12.74
CA CYS A 177 7.99 10.75 -13.10
C CYS A 177 9.47 11.04 -13.42
N ILE A 178 9.72 12.23 -13.97
CA ILE A 178 11.07 12.73 -14.23
C ILE A 178 11.26 14.01 -13.40
N GLY A 179 12.32 14.06 -12.59
CA GLY A 179 12.68 15.25 -11.82
C GLY A 179 13.32 16.33 -12.69
N ASP A 180 13.48 17.54 -12.15
CA ASP A 180 14.05 18.68 -12.87
C ASP A 180 15.49 18.44 -13.37
N ASN A 181 16.22 17.53 -12.72
CA ASN A 181 17.57 17.10 -13.09
C ASN A 181 17.59 15.94 -14.11
N GLY A 182 16.42 15.48 -14.57
CA GLY A 182 16.29 14.33 -15.47
C GLY A 182 16.35 12.97 -14.79
N GLU A 183 16.49 12.91 -13.46
CA GLU A 183 16.52 11.63 -12.73
C GLU A 183 15.08 11.10 -12.51
N PRO A 184 14.86 9.78 -12.65
CA PRO A 184 13.56 9.19 -12.39
C PRO A 184 13.24 9.21 -10.90
N TRP A 185 12.02 9.59 -10.58
CA TRP A 185 11.41 9.53 -9.25
C TRP A 185 9.99 8.97 -9.37
N ILE A 186 9.35 8.62 -8.26
CA ILE A 186 7.98 8.07 -8.29
C ILE A 186 7.03 9.12 -7.73
N CYS A 187 6.01 9.46 -8.51
CA CYS A 187 4.87 10.20 -8.00
C CYS A 187 3.79 9.21 -7.59
N ALA A 188 3.06 9.50 -6.52
CA ALA A 188 1.89 8.72 -6.18
C ALA A 188 0.77 9.58 -5.60
N GLU A 189 -0.44 9.10 -5.76
CA GLU A 189 -1.60 9.51 -4.96
C GLU A 189 -2.04 8.33 -4.11
N GLN A 190 -2.44 8.61 -2.87
CA GLN A 190 -2.90 7.59 -1.94
C GLN A 190 -4.19 8.03 -1.25
N TRP A 191 -5.23 7.23 -1.42
CA TRP A 191 -6.53 7.40 -0.78
C TRP A 191 -6.66 6.41 0.36
N GLN A 192 -7.02 6.92 1.53
CA GLN A 192 -7.20 6.10 2.72
C GLN A 192 -8.60 6.24 3.28
N ALA A 193 -9.09 5.13 3.85
CA ALA A 193 -10.30 5.11 4.64
C ALA A 193 -10.10 4.26 5.89
N ARG A 194 -10.54 4.78 7.03
CA ARG A 194 -10.56 4.04 8.29
C ARG A 194 -11.96 3.55 8.57
N TYR A 195 -12.06 2.33 9.09
CA TYR A 195 -13.30 1.70 9.53
C TYR A 195 -13.17 1.21 10.97
N LEU A 196 -14.30 0.95 11.60
CA LEU A 196 -14.36 0.29 12.90
C LEU A 196 -13.93 -1.19 12.80
N GLY A 197 -13.59 -1.79 13.94
CA GLY A 197 -13.31 -3.21 14.04
C GLY A 197 -14.49 -4.09 13.59
N PRO A 198 -14.21 -5.34 13.16
CA PRO A 198 -15.21 -6.26 12.63
C PRO A 198 -16.35 -6.56 13.61
N GLU A 199 -16.17 -6.35 14.92
CA GLU A 199 -17.24 -6.50 15.90
C GLU A 199 -18.38 -5.47 15.76
N ARG A 200 -18.19 -4.38 15.01
CA ARG A 200 -19.20 -3.31 14.80
C ARG A 200 -19.79 -3.32 13.38
N ILE A 201 -20.13 -4.52 12.87
CA ILE A 201 -20.64 -4.86 11.53
C ILE A 201 -21.71 -3.89 10.95
N LEU A 202 -22.47 -3.21 11.81
CA LEU A 202 -23.58 -2.34 11.42
C LEU A 202 -23.17 -1.05 10.67
N ARG A 203 -21.91 -0.58 10.81
CA ARG A 203 -21.41 0.57 10.05
C ARG A 203 -20.33 0.13 9.06
N ARG A 204 -20.71 0.06 7.78
CA ARG A 204 -19.79 -0.21 6.66
C ARG A 204 -19.17 1.07 6.08
N SER A 205 -19.65 2.25 6.42
CA SER A 205 -19.06 3.51 5.92
C SER A 205 -17.74 3.81 6.62
N ALA A 206 -16.85 4.50 5.90
CA ALA A 206 -15.64 5.04 6.48
C ALA A 206 -15.98 6.00 7.65
N ILE A 207 -15.20 5.95 8.72
CA ILE A 207 -15.29 6.88 9.85
C ILE A 207 -14.36 8.08 9.69
N SER A 208 -13.34 7.95 8.85
CA SER A 208 -12.47 9.03 8.39
C SER A 208 -11.86 8.63 7.06
N THR A 209 -11.54 9.62 6.22
CA THR A 209 -10.84 9.44 4.96
C THR A 209 -9.73 10.48 4.84
N ASN A 210 -8.64 10.12 4.16
CA ASN A 210 -7.52 11.01 3.89
C ASN A 210 -7.06 10.81 2.44
N HIS A 211 -6.45 11.85 1.87
CA HIS A 211 -5.88 11.81 0.54
C HIS A 211 -4.49 12.43 0.59
N TYR A 212 -3.50 11.72 0.06
CA TYR A 212 -2.11 12.14 0.10
C TYR A 212 -1.49 12.17 -1.28
N TYR A 213 -0.65 13.17 -1.52
CA TYR A 213 0.34 13.12 -2.59
C TYR A 213 1.66 12.60 -2.02
N LEU A 214 2.31 11.68 -2.74
CA LEU A 214 3.59 11.11 -2.38
C LEU A 214 4.61 11.39 -3.47
N CYS A 215 5.81 11.72 -3.05
CA CYS A 215 6.98 11.87 -3.90
C CYS A 215 8.10 10.98 -3.35
N LEU A 216 8.54 9.99 -4.13
CA LEU A 216 9.65 9.12 -3.76
C LEU A 216 10.86 9.50 -4.60
N LYS A 217 11.82 10.18 -3.98
CA LYS A 217 13.11 10.54 -4.58
C LYS A 217 14.12 9.43 -4.36
N PRO A 218 14.88 9.00 -5.36
CA PRO A 218 15.88 7.96 -5.17
C PRO A 218 16.95 8.43 -4.17
N LEU A 219 17.37 7.52 -3.30
CA LEU A 219 18.50 7.71 -2.41
C LEU A 219 19.67 6.81 -2.85
N PRO A 220 20.92 7.22 -2.60
CA PRO A 220 22.08 6.36 -2.81
C PRO A 220 21.92 5.01 -2.11
N GLU A 221 22.53 3.93 -2.63
CA GLU A 221 22.41 2.59 -2.03
C GLU A 221 22.88 2.54 -0.56
N THR A 222 23.75 3.48 -0.16
CA THR A 222 24.26 3.63 1.21
C THR A 222 23.46 4.66 2.00
N VAL A 223 22.21 4.34 2.35
CA VAL A 223 21.51 5.04 3.44
C VAL A 223 21.63 4.15 4.69
N PRO A 224 22.21 4.66 5.81
CA PRO A 224 22.29 3.91 7.05
C PRO A 224 20.91 3.54 7.62
#